data_AF-A0A8S8YI42-F1
#
_entry.id   AF-A0A8S8YI42-F1
#
_cell.length_a   1.000
_cell.length_b   1.000
_cell.length_c   1.000
_cell.angle_alpha   90.00
_cell.angle_beta   90.00
_cell.angle_gamma   90.00
#
_symmetry.space_group_name_H-M   'P 1'
#
loop_
_entity.id
_entity.type
_entity.pdbx_description
1 polymer ?
#
loop_
_entity_poly.entity_id
_entity_poly.type
_entity_poly.pdbx_seq_one_letter_code
_entity_poly.pdbx_strand_id
1 'polypeptide(L)' 'MRGHGAVNSRCAVEVGIDAVSEQMNVDPMTFRLANLLPPHSRTITGFRVTSTGMRECLAKVREQSVGMKNSEIYP' A
#
# COMPACT_ATOMS: atom_id res chain seq x y z
N MET A 1 7.77 20.00 10.65
CA MET A 1 7.21 18.65 10.90
C MET A 1 7.67 17.71 9.80
N ARG A 2 8.11 16.49 10.12
CA ARG A 2 8.51 15.50 9.09
C ARG A 2 7.29 15.17 8.20
N GLY A 3 7.46 15.23 6.89
CA GLY A 3 6.42 14.83 5.93
C GLY A 3 5.53 15.95 5.38
N HIS A 4 5.70 17.21 5.80
CA HIS A 4 5.15 18.41 5.14
C HIS A 4 3.68 18.30 4.67
N GLY A 5 2.78 17.74 5.50
CA GLY A 5 1.36 17.57 5.19
C GLY A 5 1.00 16.30 4.41
N ALA A 6 1.96 15.65 3.74
CA ALA A 6 1.73 14.42 2.97
C ALA A 6 1.26 13.24 3.85
N VAL A 7 1.65 13.21 5.13
CA VAL A 7 1.27 12.16 6.08
C VAL A 7 -0.22 12.19 6.37
N ASN A 8 -0.82 13.37 6.54
CA ASN A 8 -2.24 13.53 6.85
C ASN A 8 -3.11 13.06 5.68
N SER A 9 -2.77 13.50 4.46
CA SER A 9 -3.47 13.08 3.26
C SER A 9 -3.33 11.58 2.98
N ARG A 10 -2.14 11.01 3.21
CA ARG A 10 -1.93 9.56 3.10
C ARG A 10 -2.79 8.81 4.11
N CYS A 11 -2.80 9.24 5.37
CA CYS A 11 -3.62 8.61 6.41
C CYS A 11 -5.11 8.59 6.01
N ALA A 12 -5.65 9.73 5.58
CA ALA A 12 -7.05 9.82 5.14
C ALA A 12 -7.37 8.88 3.98
N VAL A 13 -6.48 8.79 2.98
CA VAL A 13 -6.65 7.88 1.83
C VAL A 13 -6.57 6.41 2.26
N GLU A 14 -5.59 6.03 3.09
CA GLU A 14 -5.40 4.64 3.52
C GLU A 14 -6.55 4.14 4.40
N VAL A 15 -7.08 4.99 5.30
CA VAL A 15 -8.29 4.67 6.08
C VAL A 15 -9.49 4.45 5.16
N GLY A 16 -9.64 5.29 4.14
CA GLY A 16 -10.69 5.10 3.13
C GLY A 16 -10.54 3.78 2.37
N ILE A 17 -9.31 3.40 2.01
CA ILE A 17 -9.02 2.11 1.35
C ILE A 17 -9.41 0.94 2.25
N ASP A 18 -9.10 0.99 3.54
CA ASP A 18 -9.46 -0.09 4.47
C ASP A 18 -10.98 -0.20 4.63
N ALA A 19 -11.69 0.92 4.79
CA ALA A 19 -13.16 0.94 4.87
C ALA A 19 -13.81 0.37 3.60
N VAL A 20 -13.31 0.75 2.42
CA VAL A 20 -13.79 0.22 1.13
C VAL A 20 -13.49 -1.28 0.99
N SER A 21 -12.31 -1.72 1.45
CA SER A 21 -11.94 -3.14 1.41
C SER A 21 -12.84 -3.99 2.32
N GLU A 22 -13.18 -3.49 3.50
CA GLU A 22 -14.14 -4.10 4.43
C GLU A 22 -15.55 -4.19 3.82
N GLN A 23 -16.05 -3.09 3.25
CA GLN A 23 -17.37 -3.04 2.60
C GLN A 23 -17.49 -4.04 1.44
N MET A 24 -16.42 -4.25 0.68
CA MET A 24 -16.38 -5.19 -0.44
C MET A 24 -15.98 -6.62 -0.03
N ASN A 25 -15.65 -6.86 1.23
CA ASN A 25 -15.13 -8.13 1.73
C ASN A 25 -13.92 -8.65 0.93
N VAL A 26 -12.97 -7.77 0.64
CA VAL A 26 -11.72 -8.10 -0.06
C VAL A 26 -10.51 -7.93 0.85
N ASP A 27 -9.50 -8.76 0.68
CA ASP A 27 -8.24 -8.61 1.39
C ASP A 27 -7.60 -7.24 1.08
N PRO A 28 -7.35 -6.38 2.08
CA PRO A 28 -6.86 -5.02 1.88
C PRO A 28 -5.47 -4.97 1.23
N MET A 29 -4.64 -6.02 1.40
CA MET A 29 -3.36 -6.13 0.71
C MET A 29 -3.53 -6.43 -0.78
N THR A 30 -4.43 -7.36 -1.11
CA THR A 30 -4.80 -7.69 -2.49
C THR A 30 -5.41 -6.49 -3.20
N PHE A 31 -6.28 -5.74 -2.52
CA PHE A 31 -6.87 -4.52 -3.07
C PHE A 31 -5.79 -3.47 -3.42
N ARG A 32 -4.82 -3.24 -2.53
CA ARG A 32 -3.69 -2.33 -2.81
C ARG A 32 -2.84 -2.79 -4.00
N LEU A 33 -2.51 -4.08 -4.07
CA LEU A 33 -1.73 -4.66 -5.16
C LEU A 33 -2.42 -4.54 -6.54
N ALA A 34 -3.75 -4.57 -6.56
CA ALA A 34 -4.55 -4.38 -7.78
C ALA A 34 -4.58 -2.92 -8.24
N ASN A 35 -4.45 -1.96 -7.32
CA ASN A 35 -4.61 -0.52 -7.60
C ASN A 35 -3.29 0.27 -7.66
N LEU A 36 -2.14 -0.39 -7.69
CA LEU A 36 -0.85 0.29 -7.85
C LEU A 36 -0.75 1.02 -9.20
N LEU A 37 -0.17 2.21 -9.18
CA LEU A 37 0.23 2.88 -10.42
C LEU A 37 1.28 2.02 -11.15
N PRO A 38 1.11 1.75 -12.46
CA PRO A 38 2.11 1.03 -13.24
C PRO A 38 3.33 1.93 -13.53
N PRO A 39 4.49 1.36 -13.91
CA PRO A 39 5.58 2.14 -14.47
C PRO A 39 5.13 2.87 -15.75
N HIS A 40 5.85 3.92 -16.14
CA HIS A 40 5.54 4.77 -17.29
C HIS A 40 4.14 5.42 -17.27
N SER A 41 3.59 5.67 -16.08
CA SER A 41 2.28 6.30 -15.87
C SER A 41 2.41 7.78 -15.47
N ARG A 42 1.26 8.42 -15.19
CA ARG A 42 1.18 9.78 -14.61
C ARG A 42 0.30 9.78 -13.37
N THR A 43 0.66 10.60 -12.39
CA THR A 43 -0.22 10.88 -11.25
C THR A 43 -1.37 11.79 -11.66
N ILE A 44 -2.39 11.92 -10.80
CA ILE A 44 -3.52 12.84 -11.02
C ILE A 44 -3.09 14.32 -11.18
N THR A 45 -1.95 14.69 -10.59
CA THR A 45 -1.35 16.03 -10.70
C THR A 45 -0.39 16.16 -11.88
N GLY A 46 -0.26 15.13 -12.73
CA GLY A 46 0.52 15.17 -13.95
C GLY A 46 2.00 14.77 -13.82
N PHE A 47 2.46 14.34 -12.63
CA PHE A 47 3.84 13.87 -12.48
C PHE A 47 4.05 12.54 -13.21
N ARG A 48 5.10 12.46 -14.02
CA ARG A 48 5.48 11.25 -14.74
C ARG A 48 6.17 10.26 -13.81
N VAL A 49 5.62 9.05 -13.72
CA VAL A 49 6.24 7.89 -13.07
C VAL A 49 7.02 7.12 -14.13
N THR A 50 8.35 7.03 -14.01
CA THR A 50 9.17 6.25 -14.94
C THR A 50 9.32 4.81 -14.50
N SER A 51 9.48 4.57 -13.20
CA SER A 51 9.57 3.25 -12.58
C SER A 51 8.88 3.26 -11.20
N THR A 52 8.55 2.08 -10.68
CA THR A 52 7.96 1.91 -9.34
C THR A 52 8.29 0.55 -8.76
N GLY A 53 8.91 0.51 -7.58
CA GLY A 53 9.22 -0.73 -6.84
C GLY A 53 8.11 -1.15 -5.85
N MET A 54 6.95 -0.48 -5.87
CA MET A 54 5.90 -0.71 -4.87
C MET A 54 5.39 -2.16 -4.84
N ARG A 55 5.21 -2.77 -6.03
CA ARG A 55 4.75 -4.16 -6.14
C ARG A 55 5.74 -5.13 -5.50
N GLU A 56 7.01 -4.98 -5.82
CA GLU A 56 8.09 -5.82 -5.31
C GLU A 56 8.22 -5.68 -3.78
N CYS A 57 8.14 -4.44 -3.29
CA CYS A 57 8.18 -4.14 -1.86
C CYS A 57 7.02 -4.82 -1.11
N LEU A 58 5.78 -4.63 -1.58
CA LEU A 58 4.59 -5.23 -0.95
C LEU A 58 4.60 -6.75 -1.03
N ALA A 59 5.03 -7.33 -2.15
CA ALA A 59 5.15 -8.78 -2.29
C ALA A 59 6.16 -9.37 -1.29
N LYS A 60 7.35 -8.76 -1.18
CA LYS A 60 8.39 -9.20 -0.25
C LYS A 60 7.98 -9.04 1.21
N VAL A 61 7.38 -7.91 1.59
CA VAL A 61 6.89 -7.70 2.95
C VAL A 61 5.80 -8.71 3.29
N ARG A 62 4.85 -8.97 2.39
CA ARG A 62 3.82 -9.99 2.61
C ARG A 62 4.43 -11.36 2.88
N GLU A 63 5.41 -11.78 2.09
CA GLU A 63 6.11 -13.04 2.27
C GLU A 63 6.83 -13.11 3.62
N GLN A 64 7.59 -12.08 3.97
CA GLN A 64 8.39 -12.04 5.19
C GLN A 64 7.53 -11.90 6.45
N SER A 65 6.45 -11.12 6.42
CA SER A 65 5.56 -10.92 7.56
C SER A 65 4.68 -12.13 7.87
N VAL A 66 4.37 -12.99 6.90
CA VAL A 66 3.69 -14.28 7.16
C VAL A 66 4.60 -15.22 7.95
N GLY A 67 5.91 -15.23 7.68
CA GLY A 67 6.89 -15.94 8.49
C GLY A 67 7.02 -15.41 9.91
N MET A 68 6.77 -14.12 10.14
CA MET A 68 6.80 -13.49 11.48
C MET A 68 5.58 -13.84 12.35
N LYS A 69 4.44 -14.20 11.77
CA LYS A 69 3.28 -14.69 12.55
C LYS A 69 3.49 -16.09 13.15
N ASN A 70 4.47 -16.83 12.65
CA ASN A 70 4.82 -18.18 13.10
C ASN A 70 6.08 -18.20 13.98
N SER A 71 6.68 -17.04 14.30
CA SER A 71 7.82 -16.96 15.22
C SER A 71 7.33 -16.60 16.63
N GLU A 72 7.94 -17.20 17.65
CA GLU A 72 7.61 -17.04 19.09
C GLU A 72 7.68 -15.59 19.62
N ILE A 73 7.96 -14.61 18.76
CA ILE A 73 8.22 -13.21 19.09
C ILE A 73 6.94 -12.35 19.02
N TYR A 74 5.89 -12.81 18.31
CA TYR A 74 4.59 -12.13 18.24
C TYR A 74 3.44 -13.13 18.51
N PRO A 75 3.10 -13.41 19.79
CA PRO A 75 1.94 -14.21 20.16
C PRO A 75 0.60 -13.55 19.77
#